data_AF-A0A259S6D7-F1
#
_entry.id   AF-A0A259S6D7-F1
#
_cell.length_a   1.000
_cell.length_b   1.000
_cell.length_c   1.000
_cell.angle_alpha   90.00
_cell.angle_beta   90.00
_cell.angle_gamma   90.00
#
_symmetry.space_group_name_H-M   'P 1'
#
loop_
_entity.id
_entity.type
_entity.pdbx_description
1 polymer ?
#
loop_
_entity_poly.entity_id
_entity_poly.type
_entity_poly.pdbx_seq_one_letter_code
_entity_poly.pdbx_strand_id
1 'polypeptide(L)'
;DVLASAPRPNAEGLVAWLDGSTAVKFKQDDYLALHRAVFSLSAKEVWRQLRAGTYDAFVQALPDEFHAGVRCIADELHARFSQRAAQALDAFERVRAQQLPTMKDRALWLQEHVPQPERSRVFSQLTGRDIAPSIWDELEPKGAGMTLE
;
A
#
# COMPACT_ATOMS: atom_id res chain seq x y z
N ASP A 1 -32.28 -23.93 -16.34
CA ASP A 1 -31.35 -24.84 -15.68
C ASP A 1 -30.10 -24.05 -15.29
N VAL A 2 -29.80 -23.96 -13.99
CA VAL A 2 -28.64 -23.19 -13.48
C VAL A 2 -27.31 -23.81 -13.95
N LEU A 3 -27.32 -25.11 -14.25
CA LEU A 3 -26.13 -25.79 -14.78
C LEU A 3 -25.83 -25.46 -16.24
N ALA A 4 -26.80 -24.89 -16.96
CA ALA A 4 -26.69 -24.53 -18.39
C ALA A 4 -26.53 -23.03 -18.63
N SER A 5 -26.50 -22.20 -17.58
CA SER A 5 -26.40 -20.75 -17.74
C SER A 5 -24.98 -20.32 -18.12
N ALA A 6 -24.87 -19.45 -19.11
CA ALA A 6 -23.60 -18.89 -19.56
C ALA A 6 -22.90 -18.10 -18.42
N PRO A 7 -21.56 -18.14 -18.36
CA PRO A 7 -20.81 -17.33 -17.42
C PRO A 7 -21.15 -15.84 -17.57
N ARG A 8 -21.33 -15.16 -16.45
CA ARG A 8 -21.55 -13.71 -16.42
C ARG A 8 -20.23 -13.04 -16.05
N PRO A 9 -19.66 -12.19 -16.93
CA PRO A 9 -18.47 -11.41 -16.60
C PRO A 9 -18.71 -10.60 -15.31
N ASN A 10 -17.74 -10.61 -14.39
CA ASN A 10 -17.76 -9.90 -13.11
C ASN A 10 -18.86 -10.33 -12.10
N ALA A 11 -19.44 -11.52 -12.24
CA ALA A 11 -20.35 -12.07 -11.24
C ALA A 11 -19.66 -13.19 -10.43
N GLU A 12 -19.73 -13.13 -9.10
CA GLU A 12 -19.15 -14.14 -8.17
C GLU A 12 -19.63 -15.58 -8.48
N GLY A 13 -20.85 -15.70 -8.99
CA GLY A 13 -21.45 -16.97 -9.33
C GLY A 13 -22.97 -16.92 -9.43
N LEU A 14 -23.59 -18.05 -9.13
CA LEU A 14 -25.03 -18.25 -9.16
C LEU A 14 -25.49 -18.92 -7.86
N VAL A 15 -26.71 -18.58 -7.43
CA VAL A 15 -27.38 -19.25 -6.31
C VAL A 15 -28.52 -20.06 -6.89
N ALA A 16 -28.46 -21.39 -6.77
CA ALA A 16 -29.59 -22.26 -7.10
C ALA A 16 -30.33 -22.63 -5.81
N TRP A 17 -31.63 -22.39 -5.80
CA TRP A 17 -32.51 -22.89 -4.75
C TRP A 17 -32.89 -24.33 -5.11
N LEU A 18 -32.55 -25.28 -4.23
CA LEU A 18 -32.93 -26.69 -4.36
C LEU A 18 -34.36 -26.91 -3.84
N ASP A 19 -34.76 -26.14 -2.83
CA ASP A 19 -36.12 -26.07 -2.29
C ASP A 19 -36.35 -24.66 -1.68
N GLY A 20 -37.50 -24.44 -1.04
CA GLY A 20 -37.86 -23.14 -0.45
C GLY A 20 -36.99 -22.68 0.73
N SER A 21 -36.06 -23.51 1.20
CA SER A 21 -35.19 -23.27 2.36
C SER A 21 -33.71 -23.58 2.10
N THR A 22 -33.39 -24.36 1.07
CA THR A 22 -32.04 -24.83 0.76
C THR A 22 -31.53 -24.20 -0.52
N ALA A 23 -30.40 -23.51 -0.44
CA ALA A 23 -29.71 -22.94 -1.59
C ALA A 23 -28.26 -23.43 -1.68
N VAL A 24 -27.80 -23.66 -2.92
CA VAL A 24 -26.41 -24.00 -3.25
C VAL A 24 -25.79 -22.85 -4.03
N LYS A 25 -24.63 -22.38 -3.58
CA LYS A 25 -23.82 -21.37 -4.28
C LYS A 25 -22.86 -22.07 -5.24
N PHE A 26 -22.95 -21.75 -6.52
CA PHE A 26 -22.00 -22.16 -7.55
C PHE A 26 -21.02 -21.03 -7.77
N LYS A 27 -19.79 -21.18 -7.27
CA LYS A 27 -18.67 -20.30 -7.59
C LYS A 27 -17.98 -20.80 -8.85
N GLN A 28 -17.61 -19.89 -9.74
CA GLN A 28 -16.94 -20.28 -10.99
C GLN A 28 -15.48 -20.65 -10.73
N ASP A 29 -14.94 -21.67 -11.41
CA ASP A 29 -13.54 -22.08 -11.27
C ASP A 29 -12.57 -20.96 -11.67
N ASP A 30 -12.96 -20.14 -12.65
CA ASP A 30 -12.21 -18.94 -13.05
C ASP A 30 -12.16 -17.90 -11.92
N TYR A 31 -13.23 -17.79 -11.12
CA TYR A 31 -13.26 -16.92 -9.94
C TYR A 31 -12.34 -17.45 -8.83
N LEU A 32 -12.25 -18.77 -8.64
CA LEU A 32 -11.31 -19.39 -7.68
C LEU A 32 -9.85 -19.31 -8.14
N ALA A 33 -9.59 -19.41 -9.45
CA ALA A 33 -8.26 -19.22 -10.03
C ALA A 33 -7.82 -17.74 -9.97
N LEU A 34 -8.70 -16.79 -10.29
CA LEU A 34 -8.47 -15.35 -10.06
C LEU A 34 -8.18 -15.08 -8.58
N HIS A 35 -8.99 -15.66 -7.70
CA HIS A 35 -8.87 -15.49 -6.25
C HIS A 35 -7.48 -15.92 -5.74
N ARG A 36 -6.94 -17.05 -6.20
CA ARG A 36 -5.58 -17.50 -5.83
C ARG A 36 -4.47 -16.63 -6.44
N ALA A 37 -4.65 -16.17 -7.68
CA ALA A 37 -3.71 -15.29 -8.37
C ALA A 37 -3.61 -13.90 -7.71
N VAL A 38 -4.74 -13.35 -7.25
CA VAL A 38 -4.82 -12.06 -6.52
C VAL A 38 -4.18 -12.15 -5.13
N PHE A 39 -4.30 -13.30 -4.46
CA PHE A 39 -3.88 -13.47 -3.07
C PHE A 39 -2.36 -13.44 -2.84
N SER A 40 -1.59 -13.91 -3.82
CA SER A 40 -0.14 -14.14 -3.64
C SER A 40 0.70 -12.85 -3.63
N LEU A 41 0.08 -11.67 -3.77
CA LEU A 41 0.75 -10.38 -3.93
C LEU A 41 0.24 -9.26 -3.00
N SER A 42 -0.70 -9.51 -2.09
CA SER A 42 -1.56 -8.45 -1.51
C SER A 42 -0.82 -7.22 -0.93
N ALA A 43 0.14 -7.38 -0.02
CA ALA A 43 0.82 -6.23 0.60
C ALA A 43 1.79 -5.50 -0.34
N LYS A 44 2.57 -6.26 -1.11
CA LYS A 44 3.53 -5.70 -2.08
C LYS A 44 2.81 -5.02 -3.24
N GLU A 45 1.68 -5.57 -3.66
CA GLU A 45 0.84 -4.97 -4.69
C GLU A 45 0.24 -3.66 -4.22
N VAL A 46 -0.40 -3.66 -3.04
CA VAL A 46 -0.97 -2.44 -2.48
C VAL A 46 0.10 -1.36 -2.34
N TRP A 47 1.28 -1.70 -1.82
CA TRP A 47 2.43 -0.79 -1.77
C TRP A 47 2.79 -0.24 -3.15
N ARG A 48 2.88 -1.09 -4.19
CA ARG A 48 3.22 -0.68 -5.55
C ARG A 48 2.20 0.31 -6.11
N GLN A 49 0.91 0.04 -5.90
CA GLN A 49 -0.18 0.87 -6.38
C GLN A 49 -0.23 2.22 -5.63
N LEU A 50 0.06 2.23 -4.33
CA LEU A 50 0.19 3.47 -3.55
C LEU A 50 1.38 4.30 -4.02
N ARG A 51 2.56 3.68 -4.20
CA ARG A 51 3.76 4.36 -4.70
C ARG A 51 3.56 4.93 -6.11
N ALA A 52 2.77 4.28 -6.95
CA ALA A 52 2.46 4.73 -8.31
C ALA A 52 1.29 5.73 -8.39
N GLY A 53 0.54 5.95 -7.30
CA GLY A 53 -0.66 6.80 -7.31
C GLY A 53 -1.86 6.19 -8.04
N THR A 54 -1.89 4.86 -8.18
CA THR A 54 -2.93 4.12 -8.92
C THR A 54 -3.83 3.25 -8.03
N TYR A 55 -3.74 3.44 -6.70
CA TYR A 55 -4.48 2.67 -5.70
C TYR A 55 -6.00 2.70 -5.90
N ASP A 56 -6.61 3.85 -6.16
CA ASP A 56 -8.08 3.94 -6.26
C ASP A 56 -8.62 3.13 -7.45
N ALA A 57 -7.95 3.23 -8.61
CA ALA A 57 -8.29 2.42 -9.79
C ALA A 57 -8.05 0.92 -9.55
N PHE A 58 -7.00 0.58 -8.80
CA PHE A 58 -6.74 -0.81 -8.39
C PHE A 58 -7.86 -1.35 -7.50
N VAL A 59 -8.29 -0.61 -6.47
CA VAL A 59 -9.39 -1.03 -5.58
C VAL A 59 -10.71 -1.17 -6.33
N GLN A 60 -11.03 -0.25 -7.23
CA GLN A 60 -12.25 -0.33 -8.04
C GLN A 60 -12.31 -1.55 -8.96
N ALA A 61 -11.16 -2.10 -9.35
CA ALA A 61 -11.07 -3.32 -10.17
C ALA A 61 -11.16 -4.61 -9.34
N LEU A 62 -11.07 -4.52 -8.01
CA LEU A 62 -11.16 -5.67 -7.11
C LEU A 62 -12.61 -5.96 -6.71
N PRO A 63 -12.97 -7.24 -6.53
CA PRO A 63 -14.21 -7.62 -5.86
C PRO A 63 -14.32 -7.04 -4.45
N ASP A 64 -15.55 -6.70 -4.03
CA ASP A 64 -15.84 -5.99 -2.77
C ASP A 64 -15.31 -6.72 -1.53
N GLU A 65 -15.27 -8.05 -1.54
CA GLU A 65 -14.75 -8.86 -0.44
C GLU A 65 -13.28 -8.57 -0.11
N PHE A 66 -12.51 -8.01 -1.05
CA PHE A 66 -11.10 -7.65 -0.85
C PHE A 66 -10.89 -6.20 -0.42
N HIS A 67 -11.91 -5.34 -0.55
CA HIS A 67 -11.77 -3.91 -0.28
C HIS A 67 -11.35 -3.65 1.17
N ALA A 68 -11.92 -4.41 2.11
CA ALA A 68 -11.58 -4.27 3.53
C ALA A 68 -10.11 -4.64 3.82
N GLY A 69 -9.64 -5.75 3.26
CA GLY A 69 -8.25 -6.20 3.45
C GLY A 69 -7.23 -5.27 2.80
N VAL A 70 -7.51 -4.83 1.56
CA VAL A 70 -6.67 -3.87 0.84
C VAL A 70 -6.64 -2.50 1.49
N ARG A 71 -7.77 -2.03 2.04
CA ARG A 71 -7.85 -0.80 2.82
C ARG A 71 -7.02 -0.89 4.10
N CYS A 72 -7.12 -1.99 4.84
CA CYS A 72 -6.33 -2.20 6.05
C CYS A 72 -4.82 -2.09 5.79
N ILE A 73 -4.33 -2.76 4.73
CA ILE A 73 -2.92 -2.67 4.33
C ILE A 73 -2.55 -1.24 3.92
N ALA A 74 -3.42 -0.57 3.16
CA ALA A 74 -3.15 0.79 2.70
C ALA A 74 -3.11 1.79 3.86
N ASP A 75 -4.03 1.67 4.82
CA ASP A 75 -4.07 2.50 6.02
C ASP A 75 -2.82 2.31 6.87
N GLU A 76 -2.35 1.07 7.02
CA GLU A 76 -1.10 0.77 7.72
C GLU A 76 0.12 1.40 7.02
N LEU A 77 0.21 1.24 5.70
CA LEU A 77 1.29 1.82 4.89
C LEU A 77 1.27 3.35 4.93
N HIS A 78 0.10 3.97 4.82
CA HIS A 78 -0.05 5.42 4.95
C HIS A 78 0.32 5.90 6.35
N ALA A 79 -0.09 5.22 7.41
CA ALA A 79 0.27 5.59 8.78
C ALA A 79 1.79 5.58 8.97
N ARG A 80 2.47 4.52 8.49
CA ARG A 80 3.94 4.43 8.51
C ARG A 80 4.59 5.52 7.65
N PHE A 81 4.03 5.82 6.48
CA PHE A 81 4.51 6.91 5.62
C PHE A 81 4.43 8.26 6.33
N SER A 82 3.26 8.58 6.90
CA SER A 82 3.02 9.82 7.63
C SER A 82 3.96 9.94 8.83
N GLN A 83 4.21 8.84 9.56
CA GLN A 83 5.17 8.82 10.65
C GLN A 83 6.59 9.19 10.18
N ARG A 84 7.07 8.56 9.09
CA ARG A 84 8.41 8.83 8.54
C ARG A 84 8.52 10.25 7.96
N ALA A 85 7.46 10.73 7.31
CA ALA A 85 7.39 12.10 6.80
C ALA A 85 7.44 13.13 7.94
N ALA A 86 6.72 12.89 9.03
CA ALA A 86 6.73 13.75 10.22
C ALA A 86 8.12 13.76 10.89
N GLN A 87 8.80 12.62 10.99
CA GLN A 87 10.17 12.54 11.51
C GLN A 87 11.16 13.34 10.66
N ALA A 88 11.05 13.24 9.34
CA ALA A 88 11.87 14.04 8.42
C ALA A 88 11.56 15.54 8.55
N LEU A 89 10.29 15.92 8.66
CA LEU A 89 9.87 17.31 8.84
C LEU A 89 10.38 17.90 10.15
N ASP A 90 10.28 17.18 11.26
CA ASP A 90 10.84 17.61 12.55
C ASP A 90 12.35 17.86 12.45
N ALA A 91 13.09 16.92 11.87
CA ALA A 91 14.54 17.07 11.69
C ALA A 91 14.89 18.24 10.76
N PHE A 92 14.08 18.49 9.73
CA PHE A 92 14.22 19.64 8.83
C PHE A 92 13.99 20.97 9.55
N GLU A 93 12.95 21.07 10.37
CA GLU A 93 12.69 22.29 11.14
C GLU A 93 13.75 22.52 12.21
N ARG A 94 14.27 21.46 12.86
CA ARG A 94 15.39 21.57 13.81
C ARG A 94 16.65 22.15 13.18
N VAL A 95 17.04 21.73 11.97
CA VAL A 95 18.21 22.30 11.28
C VAL A 95 17.95 23.72 10.80
N ARG A 96 16.72 24.05 10.36
CA ARG A 96 16.36 25.43 9.98
C ARG A 96 16.40 26.39 11.16
N ALA A 97 15.96 25.95 12.33
CA ALA A 97 15.99 26.74 13.56
C ALA A 97 17.42 27.16 13.98
N GLN A 98 18.46 26.41 13.56
CA GLN A 98 19.85 26.77 13.81
C GLN A 98 20.33 27.99 13.00
N GLN A 99 19.59 28.38 11.95
CA GLN A 99 19.92 29.53 11.09
C GLN A 99 21.34 29.48 10.51
N LEU A 100 21.85 28.26 10.27
CA LEU A 100 23.20 28.05 9.75
C LEU A 100 23.36 28.66 8.35
N PRO A 101 24.41 29.47 8.12
CA PRO A 101 24.52 30.33 6.95
C PRO A 101 24.84 29.54 5.68
N THR A 102 25.60 28.45 5.78
CA THR A 102 26.01 27.66 4.61
C THR A 102 25.38 26.27 4.60
N MET A 103 25.26 25.69 3.39
CA MET A 103 24.84 24.30 3.22
C MET A 103 25.82 23.31 3.85
N LYS A 104 27.11 23.66 3.92
CA LYS A 104 28.14 22.83 4.56
C LYS A 104 27.90 22.74 6.07
N ASP A 105 27.61 23.86 6.72
CA ASP A 105 27.34 23.90 8.16
C ASP A 105 26.08 23.11 8.51
N ARG A 106 25.02 23.24 7.69
CA ARG A 106 23.79 22.44 7.83
C ARG A 106 24.08 20.94 7.71
N ALA A 107 24.90 20.53 6.74
CA ALA A 107 25.26 19.13 6.56
C ALA A 107 26.04 18.57 7.76
N LEU A 108 26.99 19.35 8.30
CA LEU A 108 27.75 18.97 9.49
C LEU A 108 26.84 18.84 10.72
N TRP A 109 25.94 19.80 10.91
CA TRP A 109 24.96 19.74 12.00
C TRP A 109 24.07 18.49 11.91
N LEU A 110 23.56 18.18 10.70
CA LEU A 110 22.76 16.97 10.46
C LEU A 110 23.56 15.68 10.70
N GLN A 111 24.86 15.68 10.40
CA GLN A 111 25.74 14.53 10.66
C GLN A 111 25.87 14.23 12.17
N GLU A 112 25.94 15.28 12.98
CA GLU A 112 26.10 15.19 14.43
C GLU A 112 24.78 14.92 15.17
N HIS A 113 23.66 15.47 14.69
CA HIS A 113 22.40 15.54 15.47
C HIS A 113 21.23 14.72 14.89
N VAL A 114 21.36 14.18 13.68
CA VAL A 114 20.27 13.43 13.02
C VAL A 114 20.78 12.05 12.59
N PRO A 115 20.13 10.95 13.00
CA PRO A 115 20.51 9.61 12.59
C PRO A 115 20.15 9.34 11.12
N GLN A 116 20.68 8.23 10.59
CA GLN A 116 20.20 7.68 9.31
C GLN A 116 18.94 6.83 9.57
N PRO A 117 17.97 6.79 8.63
CA PRO A 117 17.99 7.40 7.28
C PRO A 117 17.52 8.86 7.22
N GLU A 118 17.01 9.45 8.32
CA GLU A 118 16.40 10.78 8.35
C GLU A 118 17.35 11.86 7.85
N ARG A 119 18.64 11.76 8.18
CA ARG A 119 19.69 12.67 7.72
C ARG A 119 19.68 12.84 6.19
N SER A 120 19.63 11.73 5.47
CA SER A 120 19.66 11.72 4.00
C SER A 120 18.38 12.35 3.43
N ARG A 121 17.23 12.11 4.07
CA ARG A 121 15.93 12.71 3.69
C ARG A 121 15.93 14.21 3.89
N VAL A 122 16.35 14.69 5.06
CA VAL A 122 16.41 16.12 5.36
C VAL A 122 17.38 16.84 4.43
N PHE A 123 18.52 16.23 4.12
CA PHE A 123 19.45 16.78 3.15
C PHE A 123 18.83 16.93 1.75
N SER A 124 18.07 15.92 1.29
CA SER A 124 17.30 16.00 0.04
C SER A 124 16.28 17.15 0.08
N GLN A 125 15.52 17.31 1.16
CA GLN A 125 14.57 18.42 1.33
C GLN A 125 15.24 19.79 1.30
N LEU A 126 16.38 19.96 1.98
CA LEU A 126 17.15 21.22 1.94
C LEU A 126 17.60 21.59 0.52
N THR A 127 17.78 20.59 -0.35
CA THR A 127 18.10 20.78 -1.77
C THR A 127 16.86 20.86 -2.67
N GLY A 128 15.66 20.92 -2.10
CA GLY A 128 14.39 21.01 -2.84
C GLY A 128 13.95 19.70 -3.52
N ARG A 129 14.49 18.55 -3.11
CA ARG A 129 14.13 17.24 -3.66
C ARG A 129 13.02 16.59 -2.84
N ASP A 130 12.11 15.90 -3.54
CA ASP A 130 11.07 15.08 -2.93
C ASP A 130 11.69 13.86 -2.22
N ILE A 131 11.17 13.56 -1.03
CA ILE A 131 11.59 12.42 -0.21
C ILE A 131 10.58 11.29 -0.22
N ALA A 132 9.37 11.49 -0.75
CA ALA A 132 8.32 10.48 -0.77
C ALA A 132 8.79 9.15 -1.40
N PRO A 133 9.55 9.13 -2.52
CA PRO A 133 10.08 7.90 -3.07
C PRO A 133 10.98 7.14 -2.07
N SER A 134 11.86 7.85 -1.36
CA SER A 134 12.75 7.23 -0.37
C SER A 134 12.03 6.69 0.86
N ILE A 135 10.85 7.24 1.21
CA ILE A 135 10.00 6.71 2.27
C ILE A 135 9.30 5.45 1.75
N TRP A 136 8.71 5.51 0.55
CA TRP A 136 8.07 4.34 -0.05
C TRP A 136 9.04 3.18 -0.24
N ASP A 137 10.26 3.43 -0.71
CA ASP A 137 11.28 2.39 -0.88
C ASP A 137 11.69 1.75 0.47
N GLU A 138 11.66 2.48 1.59
CA GLU A 138 11.85 1.90 2.93
C GLU A 138 10.66 1.02 3.34
N LEU A 139 9.44 1.46 3.01
CA LEU A 139 8.20 0.78 3.37
C LEU A 139 7.86 -0.41 2.46
N GLU A 140 8.69 -0.70 1.45
CA GLU A 140 8.48 -1.86 0.59
C GLU A 140 8.43 -3.15 1.43
N PRO A 141 7.34 -3.93 1.37
CA PRO A 141 7.24 -5.19 2.09
C PRO A 141 8.33 -6.19 1.65
N LYS A 142 9.17 -6.62 2.59
CA LYS A 142 10.24 -7.61 2.36
C LYS A 142 9.78 -8.99 2.87
N GLY A 143 9.05 -9.74 2.05
CA GLY A 143 8.59 -11.09 2.38
C GLY A 143 7.45 -11.57 1.47
N ALA A 144 7.40 -12.88 1.20
CA ALA A 144 6.33 -13.50 0.40
C ALA A 144 4.99 -13.42 1.14
N GLY A 145 3.93 -13.07 0.41
CA GLY A 145 2.50 -13.24 0.69
C GLY A 145 2.04 -13.29 2.15
N MET A 146 1.17 -12.37 2.52
CA MET A 146 0.38 -12.46 3.76
C MET A 146 -0.48 -13.74 3.71
N THR A 147 -0.11 -14.76 4.47
CA THR A 147 -0.97 -15.93 4.70
C THR A 147 -2.04 -15.49 5.69
N LEU A 148 -3.26 -15.25 5.22
CA LEU A 148 -4.42 -15.18 6.12
C LEU A 148 -4.78 -16.62 6.48
N GLU A 149 -4.64 -16.98 7.76
CA GLU A 149 -5.24 -18.18 8.34
C GLU A 149 -6.77 -18.06 8.42
#